data_AF-A0A8T3STK7-F1
#
_entry.id   AF-A0A8T3STK7-F1
#
_cell.length_a   1.000
_cell.length_b   1.000
_cell.length_c   1.000
_cell.angle_alpha   90.00
_cell.angle_beta   90.00
_cell.angle_gamma   90.00
#
_symmetry.space_group_name_H-M   'P 1'
#
loop_
_entity.id
_entity.type
_entity.pdbx_description
1 polymer ?
#
loop_
_entity_poly.entity_id
_entity_poly.type
_entity_poly.pdbx_seq_one_letter_code
_entity_poly.pdbx_strand_id
1 'polypeptide(L)'
;MAGNTSGKLFCVTSFGESHGPAIGCVVDGCPPGMALDEEDIQADLERRRPGKSRHTTQRREPDQVHILSGVFEGKTTGTPIALVIHNVDQRSRDYSKIKDSLRPGHADYTYLKKYGLRDYRGGGRASARETAVRVAAAAIARKYLKERYAIVVRGYLAQLGPIGIENFDWDEVENNPFFCPDADKVAQLEIYMDALRKEGDSIGARINVVTQGVPPGLGEPTFDKLDADIARAMMGINAVKGVEIGAGFK
;
A
#
# COMPACT_ATOMS: atom_id res chain seq x y z
N MET A 1 -1.12 -19.27 -8.75
CA MET A 1 -2.22 -18.50 -8.12
C MET A 1 -2.82 -17.62 -9.20
N ALA A 2 -4.09 -17.79 -9.57
CA ALA A 2 -4.77 -16.83 -10.44
C ALA A 2 -4.99 -15.54 -9.62
N GLY A 3 -4.32 -14.45 -9.98
CA GLY A 3 -4.47 -13.15 -9.30
C GLY A 3 -3.23 -12.59 -8.60
N ASN A 4 -2.01 -12.87 -9.09
CA ASN A 4 -0.79 -12.20 -8.62
C ASN A 4 -0.31 -11.06 -9.54
N THR A 5 -1.07 -10.74 -10.58
CA THR A 5 -0.78 -9.66 -11.53
C THR A 5 -1.93 -8.66 -11.55
N SER A 6 -1.61 -7.38 -11.51
CA SER A 6 -2.56 -6.26 -11.62
C SER A 6 -2.17 -5.35 -12.78
N GLY A 7 -3.14 -4.83 -13.51
CA GLY A 7 -2.92 -3.99 -14.70
C GLY A 7 -3.06 -4.75 -16.03
N LYS A 8 -2.96 -4.01 -17.14
CA LYS A 8 -3.13 -4.54 -18.52
C LYS A 8 -1.96 -4.20 -19.44
N LEU A 9 -1.59 -2.92 -19.50
CA LEU A 9 -0.40 -2.46 -20.22
C LEU A 9 0.76 -2.26 -19.24
N PHE A 10 0.56 -1.37 -18.27
CA PHE A 10 1.41 -1.31 -17.09
C PHE A 10 0.96 -2.40 -16.11
N CYS A 11 1.74 -3.47 -16.04
CA CYS A 11 1.41 -4.68 -15.29
C CYS A 11 2.37 -4.86 -14.12
N VAL A 12 1.84 -5.19 -12.95
CA VAL A 12 2.64 -5.48 -11.76
C VAL A 12 2.35 -6.90 -11.32
N THR A 13 3.34 -7.78 -11.45
CA THR A 13 3.28 -9.16 -10.96
C THR A 13 4.08 -9.26 -9.67
N SER A 14 3.42 -9.45 -8.52
CA SER A 14 4.10 -9.53 -7.22
C SER A 14 4.39 -10.96 -6.78
N PHE A 15 5.44 -11.15 -5.97
CA PHE A 15 5.88 -12.41 -5.38
C PHE A 15 6.35 -12.25 -3.93
N GLY A 16 6.52 -13.37 -3.23
CA GLY A 16 7.03 -13.44 -1.86
C GLY A 16 5.96 -13.40 -0.78
N GLU A 17 6.36 -13.88 0.39
CA GLU A 17 5.59 -14.01 1.62
C GLU A 17 6.22 -13.16 2.74
N SER A 18 5.42 -12.78 3.73
CA SER A 18 5.88 -11.93 4.83
C SER A 18 7.00 -12.51 5.70
N HIS A 19 7.18 -13.83 5.69
CA HIS A 19 8.24 -14.56 6.41
C HIS A 19 9.09 -15.40 5.45
N GLY A 20 9.07 -15.06 4.16
CA GLY A 20 10.05 -15.51 3.19
C GLY A 20 11.29 -14.60 3.20
N PRO A 21 12.38 -14.96 2.52
CA PRO A 21 13.62 -14.18 2.52
C PRO A 21 13.46 -12.77 1.92
N ALA A 22 12.50 -12.59 1.01
CA ALA A 22 12.21 -11.33 0.36
C ALA A 22 10.77 -11.30 -0.16
N ILE A 23 10.31 -10.09 -0.47
CA ILE A 23 9.15 -9.82 -1.32
C ILE A 23 9.59 -9.00 -2.53
N GLY A 24 8.78 -8.96 -3.59
CA GLY A 24 9.13 -8.17 -4.76
C GLY A 24 8.09 -8.23 -5.86
N CYS A 25 8.39 -7.58 -6.97
CA CYS A 25 7.56 -7.65 -8.18
C CYS A 25 8.37 -7.52 -9.45
N VAL A 26 7.70 -7.81 -10.56
CA VAL A 26 8.10 -7.39 -11.88
C VAL A 26 7.07 -6.38 -12.36
N VAL A 27 7.53 -5.21 -12.78
CA VAL A 27 6.75 -4.17 -13.44
C VAL A 27 7.03 -4.24 -14.93
N ASP A 28 6.00 -4.56 -15.70
CA ASP A 28 6.05 -4.61 -17.16
C ASP A 28 5.26 -3.45 -17.79
N GLY A 29 5.63 -3.06 -19.01
CA GLY A 29 5.00 -1.98 -19.75
C GLY A 29 5.34 -0.56 -19.28
N CYS A 30 6.40 -0.39 -18.49
CA CYS A 30 6.97 0.93 -18.21
C CYS A 30 7.68 1.48 -19.45
N PRO A 31 7.34 2.68 -19.96
CA PRO A 31 7.97 3.21 -21.17
C PRO A 31 9.48 3.47 -20.99
N PRO A 32 10.30 3.32 -22.06
CA PRO A 32 11.73 3.59 -22.00
C PRO A 32 12.07 5.08 -21.84
N GLY A 33 13.27 5.36 -21.34
CA GLY A 33 13.86 6.70 -21.29
C GLY A 33 13.44 7.57 -20.12
N MET A 34 12.68 7.05 -19.15
CA MET A 34 12.40 7.74 -17.88
C MET A 34 13.61 7.58 -16.97
N ALA A 35 14.08 8.65 -16.33
CA ALA A 35 15.11 8.54 -15.31
C ALA A 35 14.56 7.74 -14.12
N LEU A 36 15.30 6.74 -13.63
CA LEU A 36 14.87 5.92 -12.52
C LEU A 36 16.07 5.39 -11.74
N ASP A 37 16.06 5.61 -10.43
CA ASP A 37 16.96 5.00 -9.45
C ASP A 37 16.17 4.43 -8.25
N GLU A 38 16.88 3.86 -7.27
CA GLU A 38 16.27 3.28 -6.08
C GLU A 38 15.73 4.37 -5.15
N GLU A 39 16.37 5.55 -5.11
CA GLU A 39 15.99 6.70 -4.29
C GLU A 39 14.61 7.25 -4.66
N ASP A 40 14.27 7.25 -5.95
CA ASP A 40 12.94 7.60 -6.47
C ASP A 40 11.81 6.77 -5.85
N ILE A 41 12.11 5.50 -5.56
CA ILE A 41 11.17 4.52 -5.00
C ILE A 41 11.24 4.55 -3.47
N GLN A 42 12.44 4.72 -2.91
CA GLN A 42 12.70 4.63 -1.48
C GLN A 42 11.92 5.67 -0.69
N ALA A 43 11.73 6.88 -1.22
CA ALA A 43 10.93 7.93 -0.55
C ALA A 43 9.50 7.47 -0.20
N ASP A 44 8.90 6.63 -1.05
CA ASP A 44 7.55 6.09 -0.82
C ASP A 44 7.54 4.92 0.14
N LEU A 45 8.52 4.04 0.00
CA LEU A 45 8.71 2.92 0.91
C LEU A 45 8.96 3.42 2.32
N GLU A 46 9.71 4.51 2.47
CA GLU A 46 9.87 5.20 3.73
C GLU A 46 8.53 5.66 4.27
N ARG A 47 7.69 6.39 3.52
CA ARG A 47 6.36 6.81 4.01
C ARG A 47 5.49 5.64 4.46
N ARG A 48 5.56 4.51 3.76
CA ARG A 48 4.85 3.26 4.10
C ARG A 48 5.45 2.51 5.29
N ARG A 49 6.74 2.70 5.58
CA ARG A 49 7.53 1.81 6.44
C ARG A 49 6.92 1.70 7.84
N PRO A 50 6.84 0.47 8.41
CA PRO A 50 6.38 0.26 9.78
C PRO A 50 7.32 0.92 10.80
N GLY A 51 6.82 1.12 12.02
CA GLY A 51 7.66 1.53 13.14
C GLY A 51 8.08 3.01 13.13
N LYS A 52 7.47 3.83 12.26
CA LYS A 52 7.69 5.29 12.24
C LYS A 52 7.05 6.03 13.41
N SER A 53 5.96 5.50 13.94
CA SER A 53 5.29 6.05 15.12
C SER A 53 4.95 4.97 16.13
N ARG A 54 4.78 5.38 17.39
CA ARG A 54 4.31 4.51 18.48
C ARG A 54 2.93 3.90 18.21
N HIS A 55 2.18 4.43 17.24
CA HIS A 55 0.83 3.98 16.88
C HIS A 55 0.82 2.90 15.79
N THR A 56 1.97 2.60 15.18
CA THR A 56 2.10 1.54 14.16
C THR A 56 2.78 0.28 14.71
N THR A 57 2.85 -0.78 13.90
CA THR A 57 3.58 -2.00 14.27
C THR A 57 5.04 -1.71 14.65
N GLN A 58 5.56 -2.44 15.63
CA GLN A 58 6.92 -2.28 16.13
C GLN A 58 7.99 -2.93 15.25
N ARG A 59 7.59 -3.61 14.16
CA ARG A 59 8.55 -4.20 13.22
C ARG A 59 9.44 -3.12 12.61
N ARG A 60 10.73 -3.41 12.55
CA ARG A 60 11.72 -2.51 11.92
C ARG A 60 12.22 -3.16 10.64
N GLU A 61 11.40 -3.07 9.61
CA GLU A 61 11.80 -3.43 8.26
C GLU A 61 12.35 -2.17 7.57
N PRO A 62 13.59 -2.17 7.06
CA PRO A 62 14.15 -1.00 6.38
C PRO A 62 13.44 -0.70 5.06
N ASP A 63 12.77 -1.71 4.47
CA ASP A 63 12.11 -1.61 3.16
C ASP A 63 13.05 -1.09 2.07
N GLN A 64 14.31 -1.51 2.12
CA GLN A 64 15.29 -1.18 1.09
C GLN A 64 14.93 -1.94 -0.18
N VAL A 65 14.66 -1.19 -1.25
CA VAL A 65 14.37 -1.73 -2.58
C VAL A 65 15.65 -1.88 -3.38
N HIS A 66 15.71 -2.97 -4.16
CA HIS A 66 16.73 -3.19 -5.16
C HIS A 66 16.12 -3.31 -6.55
N ILE A 67 16.66 -2.57 -7.51
CA ILE A 67 16.31 -2.70 -8.93
C ILE A 67 17.23 -3.75 -9.57
N LEU A 68 16.65 -4.86 -10.03
CA LEU A 68 17.41 -5.99 -10.60
C LEU A 68 17.44 -5.99 -12.13
N SER A 69 16.52 -5.29 -12.79
CA SER A 69 16.42 -5.24 -14.26
C SER A 69 15.65 -4.02 -14.74
N GLY A 70 15.60 -3.81 -16.05
CA GLY A 70 14.74 -2.79 -16.68
C GLY A 70 15.25 -1.35 -16.57
N VAL A 71 16.45 -1.16 -15.99
CA VAL A 71 17.15 0.11 -15.90
C VAL A 71 18.59 -0.06 -16.38
N PHE A 72 19.06 0.85 -17.22
CA PHE A 72 20.43 0.93 -17.69
C PHE A 72 20.85 2.41 -17.73
N GLU A 73 22.03 2.73 -17.19
CA GLU A 73 22.55 4.11 -17.09
C GLU A 73 21.52 5.11 -16.48
N GLY A 74 20.81 4.66 -15.43
CA GLY A 74 19.82 5.48 -14.72
C GLY A 74 18.54 5.74 -15.50
N LYS A 75 18.27 5.01 -16.59
CA LYS A 75 17.05 5.15 -17.39
C LYS A 75 16.33 3.83 -17.60
N THR A 76 15.00 3.89 -17.63
CA THR A 76 14.18 2.74 -18.00
C THR A 76 14.48 2.28 -19.43
N THR A 77 14.60 0.97 -19.64
CA THR A 77 14.92 0.39 -20.95
C THR A 77 13.68 0.05 -21.77
N GLY A 78 12.49 0.13 -21.18
CA GLY A 78 11.24 -0.36 -21.77
C GLY A 78 10.99 -1.86 -21.57
N THR A 79 11.96 -2.58 -20.99
CA THR A 79 11.82 -4.00 -20.61
C THR A 79 11.33 -4.12 -19.17
N PRO A 80 10.93 -5.32 -18.72
CA PRO A 80 10.45 -5.50 -17.36
C PRO A 80 11.45 -5.06 -16.27
N ILE A 81 10.94 -4.31 -15.29
CA ILE A 81 11.68 -3.80 -14.12
C ILE A 81 11.41 -4.73 -12.95
N ALA A 82 12.41 -5.52 -12.55
CA ALA A 82 12.31 -6.39 -11.38
C ALA A 82 12.76 -5.64 -10.12
N LEU A 83 11.93 -5.68 -9.08
CA LEU A 83 12.16 -5.06 -7.78
C LEU A 83 12.19 -6.14 -6.69
N VAL A 84 13.16 -6.06 -5.77
CA VAL A 84 13.25 -6.93 -4.60
C VAL A 84 13.40 -6.10 -3.33
N ILE A 85 12.72 -6.49 -2.26
CA ILE A 85 12.85 -5.96 -0.91
C ILE A 85 13.10 -7.12 0.04
N HIS A 86 14.25 -7.12 0.72
CA HIS A 86 14.60 -8.16 1.69
C HIS A 86 13.82 -8.01 3.00
N ASN A 87 13.40 -9.14 3.58
CA ASN A 87 12.75 -9.15 4.89
C ASN A 87 13.81 -9.42 5.97
N VAL A 88 14.01 -8.48 6.89
CA VAL A 88 15.12 -8.50 7.88
C VAL A 88 14.65 -8.84 9.30
N ASP A 89 13.42 -8.47 9.69
CA ASP A 89 12.91 -8.64 11.08
C ASP A 89 11.85 -9.76 11.17
N GLN A 90 12.22 -10.97 10.74
CA GLN A 90 11.33 -12.13 10.75
C GLN A 90 11.28 -12.82 12.11
N ARG A 91 10.38 -12.36 13.00
CA ARG A 91 10.14 -13.01 14.30
C ARG A 91 9.17 -14.19 14.18
N SER A 92 9.70 -15.33 13.74
CA SER A 92 8.89 -16.55 13.56
C SER A 92 8.38 -17.15 14.89
N ARG A 93 9.02 -16.85 16.04
CA ARG A 93 8.72 -17.49 17.34
C ARG A 93 7.39 -17.04 17.96
N ASP A 94 6.90 -15.85 17.65
CA ASP A 94 5.69 -15.28 18.27
C ASP A 94 4.38 -15.91 17.75
N TYR A 95 4.45 -16.69 16.67
CA TYR A 95 3.28 -17.20 15.96
C TYR A 95 2.95 -18.69 16.22
N SER A 96 3.68 -19.36 17.12
CA SER A 96 3.40 -20.78 17.45
C SER A 96 2.01 -20.97 18.06
N LYS A 97 1.53 -19.99 18.85
CA LYS A 97 0.18 -20.02 19.49
C LYS A 97 -0.97 -19.94 18.49
N ILE A 98 -0.75 -19.41 17.28
CA ILE A 98 -1.78 -19.31 16.23
C ILE A 98 -1.67 -20.42 15.19
N LYS A 99 -0.74 -21.38 15.36
CA LYS A 99 -0.60 -22.53 14.47
C LYS A 99 -1.89 -23.34 14.36
N ASP A 100 -2.56 -23.51 15.49
CA ASP A 100 -3.78 -24.32 15.61
C ASP A 100 -5.05 -23.46 15.79
N SER A 101 -4.94 -22.13 15.69
CA SER A 101 -6.05 -21.18 15.83
C SER A 101 -6.26 -20.38 14.54
N LEU A 102 -7.52 -20.05 14.24
CA LEU A 102 -7.92 -19.24 13.09
C LEU A 102 -8.37 -17.87 13.59
N ARG A 103 -7.75 -16.79 13.12
CA ARG A 103 -8.05 -15.44 13.59
C ARG A 103 -9.32 -14.90 12.91
N PRO A 104 -10.33 -14.45 13.66
CA PRO A 104 -11.49 -13.77 13.09
C PRO A 104 -11.08 -12.57 12.23
N GLY A 105 -11.75 -12.38 11.09
CA GLY A 105 -11.45 -11.28 10.16
C GLY A 105 -10.19 -11.45 9.29
N HIS A 106 -9.38 -12.50 9.52
CA HIS A 106 -8.21 -12.79 8.70
C HIS A 106 -8.47 -13.88 7.66
N ALA A 107 -7.57 -13.96 6.67
CA ALA A 107 -7.64 -14.93 5.57
C ALA A 107 -7.26 -16.37 5.98
N ASP A 108 -7.06 -16.65 7.27
CA ASP A 108 -6.56 -17.93 7.77
C ASP A 108 -7.44 -19.12 7.32
N TYR A 109 -8.74 -19.03 7.56
CA TYR A 109 -9.70 -20.07 7.22
C TYR A 109 -9.86 -20.25 5.70
N THR A 110 -9.96 -19.14 4.97
CA THR A 110 -10.18 -19.16 3.52
C THR A 110 -8.96 -19.72 2.78
N TYR A 111 -7.74 -19.41 3.23
CA TYR A 111 -6.52 -20.03 2.69
C TYR A 111 -6.49 -21.54 2.96
N LEU A 112 -6.76 -21.96 4.21
CA LEU A 112 -6.77 -23.37 4.56
C LEU A 112 -7.80 -24.16 3.74
N LYS A 113 -9.00 -23.61 3.55
CA LYS A 113 -10.06 -24.26 2.75
C LYS A 113 -9.75 -24.28 1.26
N LYS A 114 -9.14 -23.23 0.72
CA LYS A 114 -8.83 -23.14 -0.71
C LYS A 114 -7.63 -24.02 -1.11
N TYR A 115 -6.59 -24.05 -0.28
CA TYR A 115 -5.29 -24.65 -0.65
C TYR A 115 -4.92 -25.87 0.20
N GLY A 116 -5.70 -26.21 1.23
CA GLY A 116 -5.37 -27.31 2.16
C GLY A 116 -4.20 -27.01 3.11
N LEU A 117 -3.55 -25.85 2.96
CA LEU A 117 -2.41 -25.43 3.77
C LEU A 117 -2.47 -23.93 4.04
N ARG A 118 -1.86 -23.53 5.16
CA ARG A 118 -1.80 -22.13 5.63
C ARG A 118 -0.43 -21.85 6.21
N ASP A 119 0.23 -20.80 5.74
CA ASP A 119 1.38 -20.25 6.45
C ASP A 119 0.89 -19.42 7.64
N TYR A 120 0.94 -20.04 8.83
CA TYR A 120 0.53 -19.41 10.07
C TYR A 120 1.52 -18.33 10.55
N ARG A 121 2.72 -18.24 9.95
CA ARG A 121 3.73 -17.23 10.29
C ARG A 121 3.31 -15.91 9.64
N GLY A 122 2.60 -15.10 10.41
CA GLY A 122 2.10 -13.77 10.03
C GLY A 122 1.34 -13.68 8.70
N GLY A 123 0.58 -14.75 8.37
CA GLY A 123 -0.38 -14.77 7.27
C GLY A 123 0.20 -15.00 5.87
N GLY A 124 1.50 -15.29 5.75
CA GLY A 124 2.17 -15.58 4.48
C GLY A 124 1.86 -14.54 3.40
N ARG A 125 1.29 -15.01 2.27
CA ARG A 125 0.93 -14.18 1.11
C ARG A 125 -0.26 -13.23 1.36
N ALA A 126 -1.12 -13.51 2.33
CA ALA A 126 -2.24 -12.63 2.68
C ALA A 126 -1.83 -11.46 3.57
N SER A 127 -0.56 -11.38 3.97
CA SER A 127 -0.05 -10.34 4.85
C SER A 127 -0.06 -8.97 4.17
N ALA A 128 -0.30 -7.91 4.96
CA ALA A 128 -0.14 -6.54 4.52
C ALA A 128 1.30 -6.20 4.10
N ARG A 129 2.28 -7.08 4.33
CA ARG A 129 3.66 -6.94 3.82
C ARG A 129 3.70 -6.74 2.30
N GLU A 130 2.76 -7.35 1.58
CA GLU A 130 2.64 -7.20 0.12
C GLU A 130 2.41 -5.75 -0.32
N THR A 131 1.86 -4.88 0.55
CA THR A 131 1.70 -3.45 0.23
C THR A 131 3.03 -2.73 -0.02
N ALA A 132 4.16 -3.20 0.53
CA ALA A 132 5.47 -2.64 0.21
C ALA A 132 5.80 -2.83 -1.27
N VAL A 133 5.44 -3.98 -1.85
CA VAL A 133 5.60 -4.24 -3.27
C VAL A 133 4.71 -3.31 -4.11
N ARG A 134 3.45 -3.13 -3.70
CA ARG A 134 2.54 -2.20 -4.40
C ARG A 134 3.06 -0.78 -4.39
N VAL A 135 3.57 -0.32 -3.25
CA VAL A 135 4.15 1.02 -3.10
C VAL A 135 5.39 1.17 -3.98
N ALA A 136 6.28 0.17 -4.01
CA ALA A 136 7.47 0.20 -4.84
C ALA A 136 7.14 0.33 -6.33
N ALA A 137 6.20 -0.49 -6.82
CA ALA A 137 5.74 -0.40 -8.21
C ALA A 137 4.96 0.90 -8.51
N ALA A 138 4.16 1.38 -7.56
CA ALA A 138 3.39 2.61 -7.70
C ALA A 138 4.30 3.86 -7.72
N ALA A 139 5.47 3.84 -7.10
CA ALA A 139 6.44 4.94 -7.19
C ALA A 139 6.89 5.18 -8.64
N ILE A 140 7.16 4.11 -9.39
CA ILE A 140 7.49 4.15 -10.83
C ILE A 140 6.33 4.78 -11.62
N ALA A 141 5.11 4.27 -11.41
CA ALA A 141 3.92 4.78 -12.08
C ALA A 141 3.68 6.27 -11.75
N ARG A 142 3.81 6.65 -10.47
CA ARG A 142 3.60 8.03 -10.02
C ARG A 142 4.65 8.98 -10.60
N LYS A 143 5.93 8.56 -10.64
CA LYS A 143 7.00 9.34 -11.27
C LYS A 143 6.69 9.59 -12.75
N TYR A 144 6.33 8.53 -13.48
CA TYR A 144 5.96 8.65 -14.89
C TYR A 144 4.77 9.58 -15.12
N LEU A 145 3.69 9.42 -14.35
CA LEU A 145 2.49 10.26 -14.43
C LEU A 145 2.80 11.75 -14.15
N LYS A 146 3.65 12.03 -13.15
CA LYS A 146 4.07 13.39 -12.81
C LYS A 146 4.89 14.01 -13.93
N GLU A 147 5.92 13.32 -14.43
CA GLU A 147 6.83 13.87 -15.43
C GLU A 147 6.20 14.04 -16.80
N ARG A 148 5.32 13.10 -17.21
CA ARG A 148 4.75 13.10 -18.56
C ARG A 148 3.44 13.85 -18.69
N TYR A 149 2.63 13.86 -17.63
CA TYR A 149 1.27 14.41 -17.68
C TYR A 149 0.99 15.46 -16.60
N ALA A 150 1.99 15.82 -15.77
CA ALA A 150 1.80 16.68 -14.60
C ALA A 150 0.70 16.17 -13.64
N ILE A 151 0.41 14.87 -13.66
CA ILE A 151 -0.59 14.25 -12.81
C ILE A 151 0.00 14.06 -11.41
N VAL A 152 -0.70 14.55 -10.40
CA VAL A 152 -0.29 14.47 -8.99
C VAL A 152 -1.33 13.68 -8.20
N VAL A 153 -0.90 12.58 -7.58
CA VAL A 153 -1.72 11.73 -6.71
C VAL A 153 -1.29 11.94 -5.26
N ARG A 154 -2.22 12.33 -4.39
CA ARG A 154 -2.01 12.55 -2.95
C ARG A 154 -3.10 11.87 -2.14
N GLY A 155 -2.81 11.50 -0.90
CA GLY A 155 -3.81 10.91 0.00
C GLY A 155 -3.61 11.38 1.44
N TYR A 156 -4.67 11.32 2.23
CA TYR A 156 -4.69 11.80 3.61
C TYR A 156 -5.74 11.06 4.46
N LEU A 157 -5.54 11.05 5.78
CA LEU A 157 -6.51 10.54 6.73
C LEU A 157 -7.69 11.52 6.87
N ALA A 158 -8.88 11.10 6.45
CA ALA A 158 -10.08 11.92 6.52
C ALA A 158 -10.91 11.66 7.79
N GLN A 159 -10.77 10.48 8.40
CA GLN A 159 -11.47 10.10 9.63
C GLN A 159 -10.81 8.89 10.28
N LEU A 160 -10.72 8.87 11.61
CA LEU A 160 -10.32 7.71 12.42
C LEU A 160 -11.39 7.45 13.49
N GLY A 161 -12.10 6.32 13.39
CA GLY A 161 -13.25 6.06 14.26
C GLY A 161 -14.25 7.23 14.26
N PRO A 162 -14.59 7.81 15.43
CA PRO A 162 -15.52 8.94 15.51
C PRO A 162 -14.88 10.31 15.19
N ILE A 163 -13.55 10.38 15.03
CA ILE A 163 -12.82 11.65 14.85
C ILE A 163 -12.67 11.92 13.35
N GLY A 164 -13.46 12.88 12.83
CA GLY A 164 -13.33 13.41 11.48
C GLY A 164 -12.55 14.72 11.44
N ILE A 165 -11.99 15.04 10.28
CA ILE A 165 -11.39 16.35 10.03
C ILE A 165 -12.48 17.43 9.91
N GLU A 166 -12.14 18.64 10.33
CA GLU A 166 -12.97 19.85 10.19
C GLU A 166 -12.28 20.90 9.33
N ASN A 167 -10.95 20.99 9.44
CA ASN A 167 -10.09 21.84 8.62
C ASN A 167 -9.25 21.01 7.65
N PHE A 168 -8.73 21.65 6.61
CA PHE A 168 -7.94 20.96 5.60
C PHE A 168 -6.74 21.80 5.16
N ASP A 169 -5.54 21.27 5.39
CA ASP A 169 -4.28 21.78 4.89
C ASP A 169 -3.42 20.64 4.31
N TRP A 170 -2.93 20.82 3.09
CA TRP A 170 -2.04 19.83 2.45
C TRP A 170 -0.65 19.82 3.09
N ASP A 171 -0.19 20.95 3.62
CA ASP A 171 1.17 21.08 4.14
C ASP A 171 1.31 20.30 5.45
N GLU A 172 0.21 20.08 6.17
CA GLU A 172 0.19 19.31 7.42
C GLU A 172 0.23 17.79 7.23
N VAL A 173 -0.16 17.26 6.06
CA VAL A 173 -0.31 15.82 5.84
C VAL A 173 0.98 15.05 6.12
N GLU A 174 2.15 15.56 5.74
CA GLU A 174 3.42 14.83 5.97
C GLU A 174 4.09 15.24 7.31
N ASN A 175 3.53 16.20 8.05
CA ASN A 175 4.11 16.75 9.28
C ASN A 175 3.65 16.05 10.57
N ASN A 176 2.76 15.06 10.46
CA ASN A 176 2.23 14.33 11.61
C ASN A 176 2.14 12.81 11.36
N PRO A 177 2.11 11.98 12.40
CA PRO A 177 2.18 10.52 12.24
C PRO A 177 0.90 9.86 11.69
N PHE A 178 -0.17 10.62 11.49
CA PHE A 178 -1.47 10.11 11.03
C PHE A 178 -1.75 10.39 9.56
N PHE A 179 -0.92 11.20 8.90
CA PHE A 179 -1.24 11.78 7.61
C PHE A 179 -2.54 12.59 7.60
N CYS A 180 -2.83 13.26 8.72
CA CYS A 180 -4.01 14.08 8.92
C CYS A 180 -3.77 15.48 8.32
N PRO A 181 -4.68 16.03 7.50
CA PRO A 181 -4.57 17.40 6.99
C PRO A 181 -5.06 18.45 8.01
N ASP A 182 -5.52 18.03 9.18
CA ASP A 182 -6.11 18.88 10.21
C ASP A 182 -5.24 18.80 11.48
N ALA A 183 -4.38 19.81 11.68
CA ALA A 183 -3.46 19.88 12.82
C ALA A 183 -4.21 19.93 14.16
N ASP A 184 -5.40 20.53 14.21
CA ASP A 184 -6.19 20.69 15.42
C ASP A 184 -6.71 19.33 15.94
N LYS A 185 -6.86 18.35 15.05
CA LYS A 185 -7.31 17.00 15.41
C LYS A 185 -6.18 16.08 15.86
N VAL A 186 -4.91 16.40 15.59
CA VAL A 186 -3.77 15.48 15.84
C VAL A 186 -3.69 15.08 17.32
N ALA A 187 -3.79 16.01 18.26
CA ALA A 187 -3.74 15.70 19.69
C ALA A 187 -4.92 14.79 20.13
N GLN A 188 -6.11 15.01 19.58
CA GLN A 188 -7.27 14.18 19.85
C GLN A 188 -7.09 12.76 19.31
N LEU A 189 -6.52 12.62 18.11
CA LEU A 189 -6.20 11.34 17.49
C LEU A 189 -5.17 10.55 18.31
N GLU A 190 -4.12 11.21 18.83
CA GLU A 190 -3.13 10.58 19.70
C GLU A 190 -3.76 10.02 20.98
N ILE A 191 -4.56 10.83 21.68
CA ILE A 191 -5.25 10.41 22.91
C ILE A 191 -6.15 9.21 22.64
N TYR A 192 -6.91 9.26 21.55
CA TYR A 192 -7.83 8.18 21.18
C TYR A 192 -7.09 6.88 20.86
N MET A 193 -6.00 6.95 20.09
CA MET A 193 -5.18 5.77 19.78
C MET A 193 -4.47 5.19 21.00
N ASP A 194 -4.01 6.03 21.93
CA ASP A 194 -3.40 5.57 23.17
C ASP A 194 -4.42 4.88 24.08
N ALA A 195 -5.68 5.32 24.09
CA ALA A 195 -6.77 4.65 24.81
C ALA A 195 -7.07 3.26 24.20
N LEU A 196 -7.29 3.17 22.88
CA LEU A 196 -7.51 1.89 22.19
C LEU A 196 -6.38 0.89 22.44
N ARG A 197 -5.13 1.37 22.42
CA ARG A 197 -3.96 0.52 22.69
C ARG A 197 -3.95 -0.03 24.12
N LYS A 198 -4.35 0.76 25.12
CA LYS A 198 -4.45 0.31 26.53
C LYS A 198 -5.53 -0.75 26.70
N GLU A 199 -6.61 -0.65 25.94
CA GLU A 199 -7.73 -1.59 25.94
C GLU A 199 -7.46 -2.84 25.10
N GLY A 200 -6.43 -2.81 24.24
CA GLY A 200 -6.13 -3.91 23.33
C GLY A 200 -7.09 -3.98 22.14
N ASP A 201 -7.73 -2.87 21.79
CA ASP A 201 -8.70 -2.77 20.71
C ASP A 201 -8.12 -2.10 19.45
N SER A 202 -8.88 -2.09 18.37
CA SER A 202 -8.53 -1.51 17.07
C SER A 202 -9.71 -0.78 16.46
N ILE A 203 -9.43 0.16 15.57
CA ILE A 203 -10.46 0.97 14.90
C ILE A 203 -10.16 1.10 13.41
N GLY A 204 -11.22 1.30 12.62
CA GLY A 204 -11.11 1.62 11.21
C GLY A 204 -10.83 3.09 10.93
N ALA A 205 -10.54 3.40 9.68
CA ALA A 205 -10.29 4.75 9.19
C ALA A 205 -10.90 4.95 7.80
N ARG A 206 -11.17 6.21 7.45
CA ARG A 206 -11.45 6.64 6.08
C ARG A 206 -10.23 7.41 5.56
N ILE A 207 -9.72 6.97 4.42
CA ILE A 207 -8.62 7.60 3.71
C ILE A 207 -9.16 8.18 2.41
N ASN A 208 -8.84 9.44 2.14
CA ASN A 208 -9.19 10.09 0.90
C ASN A 208 -7.96 10.15 0.00
N VAL A 209 -8.16 9.90 -1.30
CA VAL A 209 -7.13 10.02 -2.33
C VAL A 209 -7.60 11.03 -3.37
N VAL A 210 -6.77 12.00 -3.69
CA VAL A 210 -7.05 13.09 -4.63
C VAL A 210 -6.02 13.03 -5.75
N THR A 211 -6.51 13.02 -6.99
CA THR A 211 -5.68 13.12 -8.18
C THR A 211 -5.96 14.43 -8.90
N GLN A 212 -4.91 15.17 -9.25
CA GLN A 212 -4.99 16.45 -9.95
C GLN A 212 -4.24 16.39 -11.27
N GLY A 213 -4.61 17.26 -12.21
CA GLY A 213 -4.00 17.30 -13.55
C GLY A 213 -4.47 16.18 -14.48
N VAL A 214 -5.54 15.47 -14.13
CA VAL A 214 -6.05 14.35 -14.93
C VAL A 214 -6.65 14.87 -16.23
N PRO A 215 -6.17 14.43 -17.41
CA PRO A 215 -6.77 14.83 -18.68
C PRO A 215 -8.14 14.18 -18.87
N PRO A 216 -9.06 14.84 -19.61
CA PRO A 216 -10.35 14.24 -19.94
C PRO A 216 -10.16 12.99 -20.83
N GLY A 217 -11.04 12.01 -20.65
CA GLY A 217 -11.10 10.82 -21.51
C GLY A 217 -10.26 9.62 -21.04
N LEU A 218 -9.69 9.62 -19.82
CA LEU A 218 -9.08 8.42 -19.26
C LEU A 218 -10.13 7.39 -18.82
N GLY A 219 -9.84 6.12 -19.10
CA GLY A 219 -10.72 4.99 -18.87
C GLY A 219 -11.44 4.55 -20.15
N GLU A 220 -11.99 3.34 -20.11
CA GLU A 220 -12.72 2.77 -21.24
C GLU A 220 -14.24 2.84 -21.00
N PRO A 221 -15.05 2.70 -22.06
CA PRO A 221 -16.47 2.47 -21.92
C PRO A 221 -16.80 1.14 -21.21
N THR A 222 -17.95 1.09 -20.55
CA THR A 222 -18.64 -0.12 -20.06
C THR A 222 -17.90 -1.00 -19.04
N PHE A 223 -16.84 -1.73 -19.43
CA PHE A 223 -16.23 -2.80 -18.64
C PHE A 223 -14.86 -2.47 -18.02
N ASP A 224 -14.15 -1.48 -18.57
CA ASP A 224 -12.85 -1.01 -18.06
C ASP A 224 -12.93 0.50 -17.72
N LYS A 225 -14.04 0.91 -17.08
CA LYS A 225 -14.25 2.29 -16.63
C LYS A 225 -13.25 2.63 -15.53
N LEU A 226 -12.75 3.87 -15.55
CA LEU A 226 -11.72 4.32 -14.61
C LEU A 226 -12.14 4.20 -13.13
N ASP A 227 -13.37 4.59 -12.82
CA ASP A 227 -13.95 4.49 -11.47
C ASP A 227 -14.10 3.03 -11.01
N ALA A 228 -14.51 2.14 -11.91
CA ALA A 228 -14.59 0.70 -11.65
C ALA A 228 -13.20 0.10 -11.39
N ASP A 229 -12.19 0.51 -12.17
CA ASP A 229 -10.81 0.07 -11.98
C ASP A 229 -10.21 0.57 -10.67
N ILE A 230 -10.46 1.84 -10.33
CA ILE A 230 -10.08 2.41 -9.02
C ILE A 230 -10.76 1.63 -7.90
N ALA A 231 -12.07 1.39 -8.00
CA ALA A 231 -12.82 0.64 -6.99
C ALA A 231 -12.25 -0.78 -6.80
N ARG A 232 -11.96 -1.49 -7.89
CA ARG A 232 -11.33 -2.81 -7.86
C ARG A 232 -9.96 -2.78 -7.18
N ALA A 233 -9.10 -1.82 -7.57
CA ALA A 233 -7.76 -1.70 -7.02
C ALA A 233 -7.78 -1.38 -5.51
N MET A 234 -8.64 -0.44 -5.10
CA MET A 234 -8.77 -0.01 -3.71
C MET A 234 -9.41 -1.10 -2.83
N MET A 235 -10.48 -1.75 -3.29
CA MET A 235 -11.13 -2.84 -2.55
C MET A 235 -10.21 -4.07 -2.40
N GLY A 236 -9.25 -4.22 -3.30
CA GLY A 236 -8.22 -5.26 -3.23
C GLY A 236 -7.10 -4.98 -2.21
N ILE A 237 -7.11 -3.84 -1.52
CA ILE A 237 -6.18 -3.56 -0.41
C ILE A 237 -6.73 -4.21 0.86
N ASN A 238 -5.86 -4.87 1.62
CA ASN A 238 -6.25 -5.51 2.87
C ASN A 238 -6.98 -4.56 3.81
N ALA A 239 -8.02 -5.06 4.48
CA ALA A 239 -8.90 -4.35 5.40
C ALA A 239 -9.83 -3.27 4.79
N VAL A 240 -9.73 -2.96 3.50
CA VAL A 240 -10.72 -2.08 2.85
C VAL A 240 -12.07 -2.78 2.76
N LYS A 241 -13.12 -2.07 3.18
CA LYS A 241 -14.51 -2.57 3.19
C LYS A 241 -15.49 -1.74 2.36
N GLY A 242 -15.08 -0.55 1.92
CA GLY A 242 -15.89 0.38 1.14
C GLY A 242 -14.98 1.27 0.30
N VAL A 243 -15.43 1.63 -0.89
CA VAL A 243 -14.77 2.59 -1.79
C VAL A 243 -15.86 3.50 -2.33
N GLU A 244 -15.58 4.80 -2.35
CA GLU A 244 -16.50 5.81 -2.85
C GLU A 244 -15.77 6.79 -3.79
N ILE A 245 -16.49 7.30 -4.79
CA ILE A 245 -15.97 8.22 -5.79
C ILE A 245 -16.75 9.54 -5.68
N GLY A 246 -16.05 10.66 -5.57
CA GLY A 246 -16.66 11.98 -5.47
C GLY A 246 -17.52 12.13 -4.20
N ALA A 247 -18.80 12.44 -4.37
CA ALA A 247 -19.74 12.63 -3.26
C ALA A 247 -20.09 11.32 -2.53
N GLY A 248 -19.84 10.16 -3.14
CA GLY A 248 -19.95 8.88 -2.45
C GLY A 248 -21.32 8.58 -1.86
N PHE A 249 -21.34 7.94 -0.69
CA PHE A 249 -22.57 7.50 0.02
C PHE A 249 -23.25 8.62 0.82
N LYS A 250 -22.98 9.88 0.49
CA LYS A 250 -23.57 11.06 1.15
C LYS A 250 -25.03 11.29 0.78
#